data_AF-A0A2W4L4T7-F1
#
_entry.id   AF-A0A2W4L4T7-F1
#
_cell.length_a   1.000
_cell.length_b   1.000
_cell.length_c   1.000
_cell.angle_alpha   90.00
_cell.angle_beta   90.00
_cell.angle_gamma   90.00
#
_symmetry.space_group_name_H-M   'P 1'
#
loop_
_entity.id
_entity.type
_entity.pdbx_description
1 polymer ?
#
loop_
_entity_poly.entity_id
_entity_poly.type
_entity_poly.pdbx_seq_one_letter_code
_entity_poly.pdbx_strand_id
1 'polypeptide(L)'
;MHAEGVAQKPHALVVGGTGMLRGASLGLAARGYIVSVVARGRSRLDALVRDAAGRAGSIHPVAVDYRDTGALANALADARSRFGPIELAVVWVHSVAPAAPLAVARLVGTPEHPGRFFHVLGSATADPSRPDPRRRATFASFPNIRYREVILGFVVDGRRSRWLTHEEISAGVLAAVDADRPRFIVGTVEPWDLRP
;
A
#
# COMPACT_ATOMS: atom_id res chain seq x y z
N MET A 1 -23.15 2.04 -34.46
CA MET A 1 -22.37 1.15 -33.59
C MET A 1 -21.36 2.00 -32.84
N HIS A 2 -21.71 2.47 -31.65
CA HIS A 2 -20.74 3.10 -30.76
C HIS A 2 -19.92 1.97 -30.14
N ALA A 3 -18.61 1.96 -30.40
CA ALA A 3 -17.69 1.15 -29.63
C ALA A 3 -17.79 1.64 -28.18
N GLU A 4 -18.35 0.82 -27.30
CA GLU A 4 -18.19 0.99 -25.86
C GLU A 4 -16.69 0.98 -25.58
N GLY A 5 -16.10 2.16 -25.39
CA GLY A 5 -14.73 2.28 -24.92
C GLY A 5 -14.67 1.58 -23.57
N VAL A 6 -14.03 0.40 -23.53
CA VAL A 6 -13.77 -0.30 -22.27
C VAL A 6 -13.00 0.69 -21.40
N ALA A 7 -13.65 1.23 -20.36
CA ALA A 7 -13.00 2.12 -19.43
C ALA A 7 -11.74 1.43 -18.89
N GLN A 8 -10.58 2.05 -19.11
CA GLN A 8 -9.31 1.54 -18.61
C GLN A 8 -9.44 1.36 -17.09
N LYS A 9 -9.27 0.12 -16.60
CA LYS A 9 -9.31 -0.15 -15.17
C LYS A 9 -8.13 0.56 -14.48
N PRO A 10 -8.35 1.24 -13.35
CA PRO A 10 -7.29 1.97 -12.67
C PRO A 10 -6.23 1.00 -12.11
N HIS A 11 -4.97 1.41 -12.17
CA HIS A 11 -3.84 0.59 -11.73
C HIS A 11 -3.42 0.96 -10.30
N ALA A 12 -3.46 -0.05 -9.42
CA ALA A 12 -2.96 0.02 -8.05
C ALA A 12 -1.68 -0.81 -7.87
N LEU A 13 -0.84 -0.39 -6.94
CA LEU A 13 0.35 -1.10 -6.49
C LEU A 13 0.21 -1.44 -5.00
N VAL A 14 0.58 -2.66 -4.62
CA VAL A 14 0.74 -3.05 -3.22
C VAL A 14 2.13 -3.65 -2.98
N VAL A 15 2.94 -3.01 -2.14
CA VAL A 15 4.22 -3.55 -1.68
C VAL A 15 4.03 -4.25 -0.34
N GLY A 16 4.44 -5.52 -0.26
CA GLY A 16 4.18 -6.37 0.91
C GLY A 16 2.79 -7.01 0.93
N GLY A 17 2.10 -7.06 -0.22
CA GLY A 17 0.69 -7.49 -0.35
C GLY A 17 0.39 -8.98 -0.16
N THR A 18 1.33 -9.80 0.27
CA THR A 18 1.10 -11.24 0.53
C THR A 18 1.03 -11.62 2.01
N GLY A 19 1.31 -10.67 2.91
CA GLY A 19 1.22 -10.84 4.37
C GLY A 19 -0.02 -10.14 4.94
N MET A 20 0.20 -9.25 5.92
CA MET A 20 -0.88 -8.49 6.57
C MET A 20 -1.71 -7.62 5.62
N LEU A 21 -1.18 -7.27 4.44
CA LEU A 21 -1.87 -6.53 3.39
C LEU A 21 -2.58 -7.40 2.35
N ARG A 22 -2.60 -8.74 2.53
CA ARG A 22 -3.25 -9.66 1.58
C ARG A 22 -4.73 -9.29 1.38
N GLY A 23 -5.46 -9.03 2.46
CA GLY A 23 -6.86 -8.61 2.38
C GLY A 23 -7.03 -7.29 1.63
N ALA A 24 -6.13 -6.32 1.83
CA ALA A 24 -6.13 -5.05 1.09
C ALA A 24 -5.89 -5.25 -0.42
N SER A 25 -4.96 -6.13 -0.82
CA SER A 25 -4.75 -6.47 -2.23
C SER A 25 -6.00 -7.08 -2.86
N LEU A 26 -6.65 -8.02 -2.17
CA LEU A 26 -7.90 -8.63 -2.63
C LEU A 26 -9.04 -7.60 -2.69
N GLY A 27 -9.14 -6.70 -1.71
CA GLY A 27 -10.15 -5.65 -1.65
C GLY A 27 -10.01 -4.60 -2.75
N LEU A 28 -8.78 -4.20 -3.10
CA LEU A 28 -8.54 -3.34 -4.26
C LEU A 28 -8.96 -4.03 -5.57
N ALA A 29 -8.63 -5.31 -5.74
CA ALA A 29 -9.10 -6.06 -6.91
C ALA A 29 -10.64 -6.19 -6.92
N ALA A 30 -11.29 -6.35 -5.76
CA ALA A 30 -12.76 -6.34 -5.67
C ALA A 30 -13.37 -5.02 -6.13
N ARG A 31 -12.67 -3.89 -5.91
CA ARG A 31 -13.06 -2.53 -6.34
C ARG A 31 -12.76 -2.25 -7.82
N GLY A 32 -12.35 -3.26 -8.59
CA GLY A 32 -12.11 -3.11 -10.04
C GLY A 32 -10.69 -2.71 -10.43
N TYR A 33 -9.76 -2.57 -9.48
CA TYR A 33 -8.38 -2.22 -9.81
C TYR A 33 -7.63 -3.37 -10.49
N ILE A 34 -6.75 -3.03 -11.42
CA ILE A 34 -5.60 -3.87 -11.78
C ILE A 34 -4.58 -3.67 -10.67
N VAL A 35 -4.20 -4.72 -9.95
CA VAL A 35 -3.33 -4.61 -8.76
C VAL A 35 -2.01 -5.31 -9.00
N SER A 36 -0.93 -4.56 -9.18
CA SER A 36 0.43 -5.09 -9.13
C SER A 36 0.82 -5.35 -7.68
N VAL A 37 1.22 -6.58 -7.33
CA VAL A 37 1.57 -6.95 -5.95
C VAL A 37 3.03 -7.37 -5.86
N VAL A 38 3.81 -6.59 -5.13
CA VAL A 38 5.24 -6.84 -4.89
C VAL A 38 5.44 -7.68 -3.64
N ALA A 39 6.07 -8.84 -3.82
CA ALA A 39 6.55 -9.68 -2.71
C ALA A 39 7.68 -10.62 -3.17
N ARG A 40 8.46 -11.13 -2.22
CA ARG A 40 9.55 -12.08 -2.50
C ARG A 40 9.06 -13.48 -2.90
N GLY A 41 8.02 -13.97 -2.24
CA GLY A 41 7.61 -15.37 -2.34
C GLY A 41 6.64 -15.62 -3.48
N ARG A 42 7.10 -16.30 -4.55
CA ARG A 42 6.27 -16.60 -5.73
C ARG A 42 5.04 -17.44 -5.40
N SER A 43 5.17 -18.47 -4.57
CA SER A 43 4.05 -19.33 -4.16
C SER A 43 2.91 -18.57 -3.49
N ARG A 44 3.23 -17.59 -2.63
CA ARG A 44 2.25 -16.73 -1.96
C ARG A 44 1.59 -15.75 -2.93
N LEU A 45 2.35 -15.25 -3.91
CA LEU A 45 1.80 -14.42 -4.99
C LEU A 45 0.84 -15.21 -5.87
N ASP A 46 1.20 -16.43 -6.26
CA ASP A 46 0.35 -17.27 -7.09
C ASP A 46 -0.94 -17.67 -6.35
N ALA A 47 -0.87 -17.93 -5.04
CA ALA A 47 -2.05 -18.11 -4.20
C ALA A 47 -2.96 -16.88 -4.23
N LEU A 48 -2.40 -15.69 -3.98
CA LEU A 48 -3.12 -14.42 -4.03
C LEU A 48 -3.82 -14.17 -5.38
N VAL A 49 -3.17 -14.54 -6.50
CA VAL A 49 -3.78 -14.47 -7.84
C VAL A 49 -4.98 -15.41 -7.96
N ARG A 50 -4.85 -16.67 -7.52
CA ARG A 50 -5.99 -17.63 -7.53
C ARG A 50 -7.15 -17.12 -6.67
N ASP A 51 -6.83 -16.57 -5.51
CA ASP A 51 -7.83 -16.01 -4.59
C ASP A 51 -8.51 -14.75 -5.16
N ALA A 52 -7.97 -14.14 -6.21
CA ALA A 52 -8.56 -13.02 -6.94
C ALA A 52 -9.29 -13.38 -8.22
N ALA A 53 -9.31 -14.65 -8.59
CA ALA A 53 -10.10 -15.11 -9.72
C ALA A 53 -11.58 -14.73 -9.55
N GLY A 54 -12.20 -14.25 -10.63
CA GLY A 54 -13.61 -13.86 -10.65
C GLY A 54 -13.94 -12.49 -10.04
N ARG A 55 -12.95 -11.73 -9.56
CA ARG A 55 -13.19 -10.34 -9.10
C ARG A 55 -13.34 -9.36 -10.26
N ALA A 56 -13.91 -8.19 -9.97
CA ALA A 56 -14.06 -7.11 -10.95
C ALA A 56 -12.70 -6.63 -11.51
N GLY A 57 -11.67 -6.60 -10.68
CA GLY A 57 -10.28 -6.29 -11.02
C GLY A 57 -9.41 -7.54 -11.17
N SER A 58 -8.09 -7.37 -11.13
CA SER A 58 -7.12 -8.47 -11.26
C SER A 58 -5.91 -8.25 -10.37
N ILE A 59 -5.21 -9.34 -10.03
CA ILE A 59 -3.92 -9.27 -9.34
C ILE A 59 -2.82 -9.73 -10.29
N HIS A 60 -1.77 -8.92 -10.39
CA HIS A 60 -0.58 -9.20 -11.19
C HIS A 60 0.64 -9.35 -10.27
N PRO A 61 1.27 -10.52 -10.23
CA PRO A 61 2.35 -10.78 -9.29
C PRO A 61 3.66 -10.13 -9.77
N VAL A 62 4.34 -9.45 -8.86
CA VAL A 62 5.68 -8.89 -9.07
C VAL A 62 6.63 -9.53 -8.05
N ALA A 63 7.26 -10.62 -8.46
CA ALA A 63 8.14 -11.42 -7.61
C ALA A 63 9.54 -10.77 -7.53
N VAL A 64 9.72 -9.83 -6.61
CA VAL A 64 10.98 -9.10 -6.41
C VAL A 64 11.23 -8.88 -4.92
N ASP A 65 12.51 -8.86 -4.55
CA ASP A 65 12.93 -8.37 -3.24
C ASP A 65 13.05 -6.85 -3.29
N TYR A 66 12.15 -6.14 -2.61
CA TYR A 66 12.14 -4.67 -2.59
C TYR A 66 13.43 -4.06 -2.00
N ARG A 67 14.30 -4.86 -1.34
CA ARG A 67 15.63 -4.41 -0.91
C ARG A 67 16.54 -4.09 -2.09
N ASP A 68 16.34 -4.75 -3.23
CA ASP A 68 16.96 -4.39 -4.49
C ASP A 68 16.10 -3.33 -5.17
N THR A 69 16.44 -2.07 -4.92
CA THR A 69 15.69 -0.93 -5.47
C THR A 69 15.81 -0.81 -6.99
N GLY A 70 16.88 -1.36 -7.60
CA GLY A 70 17.05 -1.38 -9.05
C GLY A 70 16.10 -2.39 -9.69
N ALA A 71 16.08 -3.62 -9.19
CA ALA A 71 15.13 -4.64 -9.64
C ALA A 71 13.67 -4.22 -9.38
N LEU A 72 13.40 -3.59 -8.23
CA LEU A 72 12.08 -3.04 -7.93
C LEU A 72 11.66 -1.97 -8.95
N ALA A 73 12.54 -1.00 -9.24
CA ALA A 73 12.23 0.07 -10.19
C ALA A 73 11.94 -0.47 -11.59
N ASN A 74 12.75 -1.41 -12.09
CA ASN A 74 12.54 -2.03 -13.40
C ASN A 74 11.20 -2.77 -13.45
N ALA A 75 10.90 -3.59 -12.42
CA ALA A 75 9.65 -4.33 -12.37
C ALA A 75 8.41 -3.42 -12.30
N LEU A 76 8.52 -2.28 -11.62
CA LEU A 76 7.44 -1.29 -11.56
C LEU A 76 7.30 -0.49 -12.87
N ALA A 77 8.41 -0.21 -13.57
CA ALA A 77 8.36 0.38 -14.91
C ALA A 77 7.66 -0.55 -15.91
N ASP A 78 7.97 -1.84 -15.88
CA ASP A 78 7.29 -2.87 -16.68
C ASP A 78 5.79 -2.94 -16.36
N ALA A 79 5.43 -2.92 -15.06
CA ALA A 79 4.03 -2.90 -14.64
C ALA A 79 3.30 -1.64 -15.17
N ARG A 80 3.93 -0.48 -15.17
CA ARG A 80 3.37 0.76 -15.74
C ARG A 80 3.17 0.66 -17.24
N SER A 81 4.14 0.11 -17.97
CA SER A 81 4.03 -0.10 -19.41
C SER A 81 2.85 -1.00 -19.76
N ARG A 82 2.61 -2.03 -18.95
CA ARG A 82 1.55 -3.02 -19.19
C ARG A 82 0.16 -2.58 -18.75
N PHE A 83 0.05 -1.86 -17.63
CA PHE A 83 -1.23 -1.58 -16.96
C PHE A 83 -1.58 -0.09 -16.88
N GLY A 84 -0.71 0.78 -17.36
CA GLY A 84 -0.86 2.22 -17.26
C GLY A 84 -0.27 2.81 -15.96
N PRO A 85 -0.41 4.12 -15.75
CA PRO A 85 0.16 4.82 -14.60
C PRO A 85 -0.39 4.25 -13.29
N ILE A 86 0.47 4.15 -12.26
CA ILE A 86 0.04 3.71 -10.93
C ILE A 86 -0.69 4.86 -10.25
N GLU A 87 -2.00 4.79 -10.15
CA GLU A 87 -2.84 5.85 -9.57
C GLU A 87 -2.96 5.73 -8.05
N LEU A 88 -2.69 4.54 -7.50
CA LEU A 88 -2.73 4.27 -6.08
C LEU A 88 -1.62 3.29 -5.69
N ALA A 89 -0.87 3.60 -4.64
CA ALA A 89 0.12 2.71 -4.05
C ALA A 89 -0.13 2.53 -2.56
N VAL A 90 -0.20 1.28 -2.10
CA VAL A 90 -0.15 0.91 -0.68
C VAL A 90 1.22 0.29 -0.41
N VAL A 91 2.01 0.95 0.41
CA VAL A 91 3.43 0.61 0.59
C VAL A 91 3.68 0.23 2.05
N TRP A 92 3.88 -1.06 2.29
CA TRP A 92 4.47 -1.58 3.52
C TRP A 92 5.84 -2.14 3.23
N VAL A 93 6.86 -1.58 3.87
CA VAL A 93 8.25 -2.01 3.76
C VAL A 93 8.85 -2.07 5.15
N HIS A 94 9.52 -3.17 5.47
CA HIS A 94 10.26 -3.28 6.73
C HIS A 94 11.41 -2.26 6.79
N SER A 95 11.70 -1.75 7.99
CA SER A 95 12.69 -0.66 8.23
C SER A 95 14.10 -0.92 7.67
N VAL A 96 14.45 -2.18 7.39
CA VAL A 96 15.71 -2.59 6.76
C VAL A 96 15.86 -2.14 5.29
N ALA A 97 14.82 -1.59 4.66
CA ALA A 97 14.86 -1.13 3.27
C ALA A 97 14.29 0.30 3.10
N PRO A 98 14.88 1.32 3.74
CA PRO A 98 14.34 2.69 3.74
C PRO A 98 14.30 3.34 2.35
N ALA A 99 15.11 2.85 1.40
CA ALA A 99 15.14 3.34 0.03
C ALA A 99 13.95 2.85 -0.83
N ALA A 100 13.32 1.73 -0.48
CA ALA A 100 12.28 1.13 -1.31
C ALA A 100 11.01 2.01 -1.43
N PRO A 101 10.47 2.59 -0.34
CA PRO A 101 9.35 3.54 -0.45
C PRO A 101 9.65 4.74 -1.35
N LEU A 102 10.89 5.24 -1.36
CA LEU A 102 11.32 6.35 -2.21
C LEU A 102 11.41 5.93 -3.69
N ALA A 103 11.91 4.72 -3.96
CA ALA A 103 11.94 4.16 -5.31
C ALA A 103 10.51 4.00 -5.87
N VAL A 104 9.56 3.54 -5.04
CA VAL A 104 8.14 3.47 -5.41
C VAL A 104 7.57 4.87 -5.66
N ALA A 105 7.85 5.83 -4.77
CA ALA A 105 7.32 7.20 -4.89
C ALA A 105 7.68 7.86 -6.23
N ARG A 106 8.86 7.58 -6.80
CA ARG A 106 9.26 8.08 -8.13
C ARG A 106 8.42 7.57 -9.29
N LEU A 107 7.73 6.44 -9.11
CA LEU A 107 7.02 5.74 -10.20
C LEU A 107 5.50 5.82 -10.09
N VAL A 108 4.96 6.37 -9.01
CA VAL A 108 3.52 6.52 -8.77
C VAL A 108 3.02 7.83 -9.37
N GLY A 109 1.92 7.80 -10.11
CA GLY A 109 1.34 8.99 -10.74
C GLY A 109 2.26 9.74 -11.70
N THR A 110 1.87 10.96 -12.03
CA THR A 110 2.69 11.95 -12.75
C THR A 110 2.50 13.34 -12.11
N PRO A 111 3.37 14.32 -12.40
CA PRO A 111 3.16 15.69 -11.90
C PRO A 111 1.79 16.28 -12.29
N GLU A 112 1.29 15.94 -13.48
CA GLU A 112 0.00 16.41 -14.00
C GLU A 112 -1.18 15.65 -13.35
N HIS A 113 -0.97 14.37 -13.03
CA HIS A 113 -1.97 13.51 -12.37
C HIS A 113 -1.36 12.79 -11.16
N PRO A 114 -1.26 13.47 -9.99
CA PRO A 114 -0.60 12.90 -8.83
C PRO A 114 -1.32 11.67 -8.26
N GLY A 115 -0.57 10.56 -8.17
CA GLY A 115 -1.06 9.30 -7.65
C GLY A 115 -1.19 9.31 -6.13
N ARG A 116 -2.03 8.44 -5.59
CA ARG A 116 -2.25 8.34 -4.14
C ARG A 116 -1.26 7.38 -3.50
N PHE A 117 -0.35 7.89 -2.67
CA PHE A 117 0.66 7.08 -1.99
C PHE A 117 0.30 6.90 -0.52
N PHE A 118 -0.11 5.69 -0.14
CA PHE A 118 -0.42 5.29 1.24
C PHE A 118 0.77 4.55 1.83
N HIS A 119 1.53 5.22 2.68
CA HIS A 119 2.65 4.63 3.40
C HIS A 119 2.13 3.99 4.70
N VAL A 120 2.14 2.67 4.75
CA VAL A 120 1.76 1.91 5.94
C VAL A 120 2.95 1.88 6.88
N LEU A 121 2.73 2.27 8.14
CA LEU A 121 3.78 2.47 9.14
C LEU A 121 3.36 1.80 10.45
N GLY A 122 4.29 1.12 11.13
CA GLY A 122 4.04 0.63 12.48
C GLY A 122 4.05 1.78 13.50
N SER A 123 3.24 1.71 14.54
CA SER A 123 3.19 2.72 15.62
C SER A 123 4.55 2.99 16.28
N ALA A 124 5.46 2.01 16.34
CA ALA A 124 6.82 2.22 16.85
C ALA A 124 7.66 3.19 15.99
N THR A 125 7.37 3.25 14.68
CA THR A 125 8.12 4.04 13.69
C THR A 125 7.41 5.36 13.35
N ALA A 126 6.11 5.41 13.57
CA ALA A 126 5.26 6.55 13.27
C ALA A 126 4.32 6.86 14.44
N ASP A 127 4.90 6.92 15.64
CA ASP A 127 4.21 7.37 16.85
C ASP A 127 3.54 8.72 16.57
N PRO A 128 2.20 8.83 16.63
CA PRO A 128 1.52 10.08 16.38
C PRO A 128 1.91 11.20 17.34
N SER A 129 2.36 10.87 18.56
CA SER A 129 2.88 11.81 19.56
C SER A 129 4.29 12.31 19.24
N ARG A 130 5.03 11.58 18.37
CA ARG A 130 6.37 11.94 17.89
C ARG A 130 6.39 12.01 16.36
N PRO A 131 5.74 13.04 15.77
CA PRO A 131 5.73 13.19 14.32
C PRO A 131 7.15 13.28 13.77
N ASP A 132 7.39 12.62 12.63
CA ASP A 132 8.63 12.73 11.86
C ASP A 132 8.42 13.75 10.71
N PRO A 133 8.77 15.03 10.90
CA PRO A 133 8.63 16.04 9.87
C PRO A 133 9.56 15.79 8.68
N ARG A 134 10.70 15.11 8.88
CA ARG A 134 11.67 14.84 7.82
C ARG A 134 11.09 13.88 6.80
N ARG A 135 10.47 12.78 7.24
CA ARG A 135 9.79 11.84 6.34
C ARG A 135 8.74 12.54 5.49
N ARG A 136 7.86 13.33 6.13
CA ARG A 136 6.85 14.10 5.39
C ARG A 136 7.46 15.05 4.37
N ALA A 137 8.49 15.81 4.75
CA ALA A 137 9.19 16.71 3.85
C ALA A 137 9.82 15.97 2.66
N THR A 138 10.43 14.80 2.91
CA THR A 138 10.99 13.95 1.84
C THR A 138 9.92 13.47 0.86
N PHE A 139 8.74 13.04 1.33
CA PHE A 139 7.69 12.62 0.40
C PHE A 139 6.97 13.80 -0.27
N ALA A 140 6.91 14.96 0.38
CA ALA A 140 6.36 16.19 -0.19
C ALA A 140 7.19 16.72 -1.35
N SER A 141 8.49 16.35 -1.47
CA SER A 141 9.32 16.75 -2.61
C SER A 141 9.02 15.98 -3.90
N PHE A 142 8.13 14.98 -3.87
CA PHE A 142 7.69 14.24 -5.06
C PHE A 142 6.39 14.86 -5.61
N PRO A 143 6.44 15.64 -6.70
CA PRO A 143 5.26 16.33 -7.23
C PRO A 143 4.22 15.37 -7.82
N ASN A 144 4.65 14.16 -8.15
CA ASN A 144 3.84 13.12 -8.78
C ASN A 144 2.99 12.30 -7.80
N ILE A 145 3.10 12.56 -6.49
CA ILE A 145 2.31 11.86 -5.49
C ILE A 145 1.60 12.82 -4.54
N ARG A 146 0.47 12.35 -4.03
CA ARG A 146 -0.16 12.85 -2.82
C ARG A 146 0.15 11.84 -1.70
N TYR A 147 0.95 12.23 -0.72
CA TYR A 147 1.43 11.33 0.33
C TYR A 147 0.46 11.24 1.52
N ARG A 148 0.16 10.01 1.97
CA ARG A 148 -0.66 9.69 3.14
C ARG A 148 0.08 8.74 4.05
N GLU A 149 -0.08 8.92 5.36
CA GLU A 149 0.39 7.97 6.37
C GLU A 149 -0.76 7.12 6.88
N VAL A 150 -0.61 5.80 6.84
CA VAL A 150 -1.49 4.85 7.51
C VAL A 150 -0.72 4.25 8.69
N ILE A 151 -1.08 4.63 9.90
CA ILE A 151 -0.36 4.26 11.13
C ILE A 151 -1.08 3.09 11.78
N LEU A 152 -0.40 1.96 11.89
CA LEU A 152 -0.89 0.76 12.53
C LEU A 152 -0.69 0.86 14.04
N GLY A 153 -1.80 0.99 14.77
CA GLY A 153 -1.87 0.96 16.21
C GLY A 153 -2.12 -0.45 16.77
N PHE A 154 -2.79 -0.52 17.89
CA PHE A 154 -3.20 -1.75 18.58
C PHE A 154 -4.68 -1.67 18.95
N VAL A 155 -5.24 -2.76 19.47
CA VAL A 155 -6.60 -2.80 20.01
C VAL A 155 -6.51 -2.87 21.53
N VAL A 156 -7.34 -2.09 22.22
CA VAL A 156 -7.51 -2.16 23.68
C VAL A 156 -8.79 -2.95 23.96
N ASP A 157 -8.67 -4.01 24.75
CA ASP A 157 -9.76 -4.86 25.22
C ASP A 157 -9.80 -4.79 26.76
N GLY A 158 -10.66 -3.92 27.28
CA GLY A 158 -10.71 -3.57 28.69
C GLY A 158 -9.38 -3.00 29.21
N ARG A 159 -8.67 -3.76 30.04
CA ARG A 159 -7.35 -3.38 30.61
C ARG A 159 -6.16 -3.97 29.87
N ARG A 160 -6.39 -4.78 28.83
CA ARG A 160 -5.34 -5.42 28.06
C ARG A 160 -5.32 -4.82 26.66
N SER A 161 -4.23 -5.05 25.97
CA SER A 161 -4.10 -4.71 24.56
C SER A 161 -3.58 -5.89 23.78
N ARG A 162 -3.84 -5.85 22.48
CA ARG A 162 -3.29 -6.81 21.52
C ARG A 162 -2.94 -6.11 20.23
N TRP A 163 -2.04 -6.72 19.48
CA TRP A 163 -1.76 -6.27 18.13
C TRP A 163 -2.98 -6.45 17.22
N LEU A 164 -3.03 -5.65 16.16
CA LEU A 164 -4.03 -5.78 15.11
C LEU A 164 -3.85 -7.12 14.39
N THR A 165 -4.96 -7.77 14.10
CA THR A 165 -5.01 -8.92 13.19
C THR A 165 -4.74 -8.49 11.75
N HIS A 166 -4.38 -9.43 10.88
CA HIS A 166 -4.23 -9.14 9.44
C HIS A 166 -5.51 -8.61 8.81
N GLU A 167 -6.67 -9.08 9.28
CA GLU A 167 -7.98 -8.61 8.82
C GLU A 167 -8.22 -7.15 9.21
N GLU A 168 -8.00 -6.81 10.49
CA GLU A 168 -8.12 -5.42 10.97
C GLU A 168 -7.14 -4.48 10.25
N ILE A 169 -5.90 -4.92 10.00
CA ILE A 169 -4.91 -4.15 9.22
C ILE A 169 -5.42 -3.93 7.79
N SER A 170 -5.82 -4.98 7.10
CA SER A 170 -6.30 -4.90 5.72
C SER A 170 -7.55 -4.01 5.60
N ALA A 171 -8.52 -4.19 6.50
CA ALA A 171 -9.74 -3.39 6.53
C ALA A 171 -9.43 -1.91 6.83
N GLY A 172 -8.58 -1.64 7.82
CA GLY A 172 -8.17 -0.28 8.17
C GLY A 172 -7.39 0.43 7.05
N VAL A 173 -6.54 -0.29 6.32
CA VAL A 173 -5.83 0.25 5.15
C VAL A 173 -6.80 0.58 4.02
N LEU A 174 -7.79 -0.28 3.74
CA LEU A 174 -8.82 0.01 2.74
C LEU A 174 -9.69 1.21 3.16
N ALA A 175 -10.05 1.32 4.44
CA ALA A 175 -10.75 2.48 4.97
C ALA A 175 -9.92 3.77 4.86
N ALA A 176 -8.60 3.69 5.04
CA ALA A 176 -7.69 4.82 4.81
C ALA A 176 -7.66 5.23 3.34
N VAL A 177 -7.67 4.26 2.42
CA VAL A 177 -7.79 4.50 0.98
C VAL A 177 -9.08 5.23 0.62
N ASP A 178 -10.19 4.84 1.24
CA ASP A 178 -11.51 5.43 0.98
C ASP A 178 -11.63 6.84 1.56
N ALA A 179 -11.08 7.05 2.76
CA ALA A 179 -11.11 8.36 3.43
C ALA A 179 -10.14 9.37 2.80
N ASP A 180 -9.06 8.90 2.16
CA ASP A 180 -8.02 9.68 1.48
C ASP A 180 -7.41 10.83 2.30
N ARG A 181 -7.40 10.69 3.64
CA ARG A 181 -6.87 11.70 4.57
C ARG A 181 -5.34 11.68 4.62
N PRO A 182 -4.65 12.82 4.86
CA PRO A 182 -3.19 12.87 4.98
C PRO A 182 -2.61 11.91 6.02
N ARG A 183 -3.37 11.61 7.07
CA ARG A 183 -3.03 10.64 8.11
C ARG A 183 -4.27 9.86 8.52
N PHE A 184 -4.10 8.56 8.71
CA PHE A 184 -5.14 7.64 9.17
C PHE A 184 -4.54 6.66 10.19
N ILE A 185 -5.24 6.42 11.29
CA ILE A 185 -4.81 5.46 12.33
C ILE A 185 -5.72 4.23 12.23
N VAL A 186 -5.12 3.05 12.20
CA VAL A 186 -5.84 1.76 12.29
C VAL A 186 -5.72 1.27 13.73
N GLY A 187 -6.85 1.01 14.39
CA GLY A 187 -6.89 0.74 15.83
C GLY A 187 -6.73 2.02 16.66
N THR A 188 -6.04 1.92 17.80
CA THR A 188 -5.64 3.04 18.64
C THR A 188 -4.12 3.09 18.83
N VAL A 189 -3.59 4.28 19.08
CA VAL A 189 -2.19 4.49 19.49
C VAL A 189 -2.07 4.92 20.95
N GLU A 190 -3.21 5.13 21.61
CA GLU A 190 -3.31 5.58 22.99
C GLU A 190 -4.28 4.70 23.81
N PRO A 191 -4.06 4.58 25.14
CA PRO A 191 -2.93 5.13 25.89
C PRO A 191 -1.62 4.35 25.62
N TRP A 192 -0.49 5.07 25.51
CA TRP A 192 0.80 4.49 25.11
C TRP A 192 1.30 3.39 26.05
N ASP A 193 0.98 3.48 27.35
CA ASP A 193 1.33 2.50 28.38
C ASP A 193 0.64 1.14 28.17
N LEU A 194 -0.41 1.09 27.36
CA LEU A 194 -1.07 -0.14 26.95
C LEU A 194 -0.58 -0.62 25.59
N ARG A 195 0.54 -0.13 25.04
CA ARG A 195 1.09 -0.70 23.81
C ARG A 195 1.64 -2.11 24.08
N PRO A 196 1.23 -3.15 23.31
CA PRO A 196 1.71 -4.52 23.50
C PRO A 196 3.14 -4.73 23.01
#